data_AF-X1FQN3-F1
#
_entry.id   AF-X1FQN3-F1
#
_cell.length_a   1.000
_cell.length_b   1.000
_cell.length_c   1.000
_cell.angle_alpha   90.00
_cell.angle_beta   90.00
_cell.angle_gamma   90.00
#
_symmetry.space_group_name_H-M   'P 1'
#
loop_
_entity.id
_entity.type
_entity.pdbx_description
1 polymer ?
#
loop_
_entity_poly.entity_id
_entity_poly.type
_entity_poly.pdbx_seq_one_letter_code
_entity_poly.pdbx_strand_id
1 'polypeptide(L)'
;RVLLSEGTFTLSAPVVIDDNYVTLQGLGWRATELRPATGVDPAQLILVGSAANIEYAAVLDMFLNGRTDAEAHAAGDGLTFHSNGGVVRNLWIQRMAGDGVNVNGFGGADVFENLFENVIVNKPQGDCFYIGSDCGDAELIRCIAIGGNQEGPPFGDYGFYVWGFNIKLLLCHAYYQQLAGLRTGNAGQERIQVIGGHYETCAQGLKIDAQSIANIIGIKASNNTSQDILIQGGSTFVTITNCVLRSASGQNIYFDNADYCVLTGNVCIAATVNSIRVDASSNYNVIVGNQVDEVIRLDTATNIVRDNMGFITENSGTGSIASGTTADVIAHGLDVTPTVDDISITLAENPTADPGNIWVDTIGAANFTVRCRVNPGVSNLDFGWRVAALYP
;
A
#
# COMPACT_ATOMS: atom_id res chain seq x y z
N ARG A 1 0.32 30.18 25.27
CA ARG A 1 -0.93 29.89 24.52
C ARG A 1 -1.49 31.19 23.98
N VAL A 2 -1.75 31.25 22.68
CA VAL A 2 -2.45 32.33 21.99
C VAL A 2 -3.77 31.77 21.51
N LEU A 3 -4.88 32.40 21.91
CA LEU A 3 -6.23 31.99 21.53
C LEU A 3 -6.79 32.99 20.53
N LEU A 4 -7.16 32.50 19.36
CA LEU A 4 -7.88 33.26 18.34
C LEU A 4 -9.38 33.07 18.54
N SER A 5 -10.12 34.17 18.54
CA SER A 5 -11.58 34.13 18.63
C SER A 5 -12.21 33.55 17.37
N GLU A 6 -13.53 33.41 17.38
CA GLU A 6 -14.30 33.22 16.16
C GLU A 6 -14.09 34.41 15.21
N GLY A 7 -14.00 34.13 13.92
CA GLY A 7 -13.82 35.12 12.86
C GLY A 7 -12.79 34.70 11.81
N THR A 8 -12.73 35.50 10.76
CA THR A 8 -11.71 35.38 9.70
C THR A 8 -10.61 36.40 9.92
N PHE A 9 -9.39 35.92 10.13
CA PHE A 9 -8.20 36.74 10.31
C PHE A 9 -7.44 36.81 8.99
N THR A 10 -7.34 38.03 8.46
CA THR A 10 -6.64 38.28 7.20
C THR A 10 -5.18 38.61 7.49
N LEU A 11 -4.27 37.86 6.87
CA LEU A 11 -2.84 37.90 7.13
C LEU A 11 -2.10 38.69 6.05
N SER A 12 -1.32 39.69 6.45
CA SER A 12 -0.38 40.38 5.55
C SER A 12 1.00 39.71 5.49
N ALA A 13 1.25 38.73 6.37
CA ALA A 13 2.48 37.95 6.50
C ALA A 13 2.17 36.63 7.23
N PRO A 14 3.03 35.60 7.13
CA PRO A 14 2.88 34.36 7.89
C PRO A 14 2.74 34.60 9.40
N VAL A 15 1.97 33.75 10.08
CA VAL A 15 2.04 33.65 11.55
C VAL A 15 3.27 32.82 11.91
N VAL A 16 4.21 33.42 12.64
CA VAL A 16 5.46 32.76 13.02
C VAL A 16 5.43 32.37 14.49
N ILE A 17 5.78 31.11 14.78
CA ILE A 17 5.95 30.56 16.12
C ILE A 17 7.40 30.12 16.26
N ASP A 18 8.21 30.89 17.01
CA ASP A 18 9.66 30.65 17.16
C ASP A 18 10.09 30.30 18.59
N ASP A 19 9.15 30.24 19.53
CA ASP A 19 9.41 29.88 20.92
C ASP A 19 8.86 28.49 21.24
N ASN A 20 9.59 27.75 22.07
CA ASN A 20 9.15 26.47 22.61
C ASN A 20 7.85 26.61 23.40
N TYR A 21 7.06 25.53 23.47
CA TYR A 21 5.84 25.44 24.28
C TYR A 21 4.73 26.44 23.90
N VAL A 22 4.79 27.01 22.69
CA VAL A 22 3.75 27.91 22.19
C VAL A 22 2.64 27.11 21.51
N THR A 23 1.44 27.25 22.07
CA THR A 23 0.19 26.79 21.43
C THR A 23 -0.52 27.96 20.77
N LEU A 24 -0.77 27.88 19.46
CA LEU A 24 -1.72 28.70 18.72
C LEU A 24 -3.01 27.92 18.52
N GLN A 25 -4.14 28.48 18.94
CA GLN A 25 -5.41 27.76 18.94
C GLN A 25 -6.58 28.64 18.49
N GLY A 26 -7.45 28.10 17.64
CA GLY A 26 -8.75 28.68 17.31
C GLY A 26 -9.90 28.06 18.12
N LEU A 27 -11.13 28.38 17.75
CA LEU A 27 -12.35 27.82 18.36
C LEU A 27 -12.97 26.67 17.53
N GLY A 28 -12.25 26.17 16.53
CA GLY A 28 -12.67 25.12 15.60
C GLY A 28 -12.54 25.58 14.15
N TRP A 29 -12.34 24.64 13.22
CA TRP A 29 -12.18 24.93 11.79
C TRP A 29 -13.41 25.59 11.14
N ARG A 30 -14.59 25.54 11.76
CA ARG A 30 -15.77 26.31 11.30
C ARG A 30 -15.88 27.70 11.91
N ALA A 31 -15.11 27.99 12.95
CA ALA A 31 -15.23 29.21 13.74
C ALA A 31 -14.04 30.16 13.50
N THR A 32 -12.82 29.63 13.44
CA THR A 32 -11.60 30.43 13.28
C THR A 32 -10.94 30.12 11.94
N GLU A 33 -10.86 31.13 11.07
CA GLU A 33 -10.21 31.04 9.76
C GLU A 33 -8.99 31.96 9.72
N LEU A 34 -7.84 31.44 9.28
CA LEU A 34 -6.68 32.23 8.84
C LEU A 34 -6.60 32.19 7.32
N ARG A 35 -6.42 33.35 6.69
CA ARG A 35 -6.27 33.46 5.24
C ARG A 35 -5.35 34.62 4.85
N PRO A 36 -4.64 34.56 3.71
CA PRO A 36 -3.83 35.68 3.25
C PRO A 36 -4.71 36.84 2.79
N ALA A 37 -4.20 38.06 2.90
CA ALA A 37 -4.84 39.24 2.33
C ALA A 37 -4.87 39.20 0.80
N THR A 38 -5.83 39.89 0.19
CA THR A 38 -5.87 40.02 -1.27
C THR A 38 -4.57 40.61 -1.80
N GLY A 39 -3.94 39.91 -2.73
CA GLY A 39 -2.66 40.31 -3.35
C GLY A 39 -1.42 39.97 -2.51
N VAL A 40 -1.56 39.28 -1.39
CA VAL A 40 -0.43 38.74 -0.61
C VAL A 40 -0.28 37.26 -0.93
N ASP A 41 0.97 36.85 -1.19
CA ASP A 41 1.35 35.47 -1.46
C ASP A 41 2.45 35.03 -0.47
N PRO A 42 2.10 34.72 0.79
CA PRO A 42 3.10 34.32 1.76
C PRO A 42 3.59 32.91 1.43
N ALA A 43 4.90 32.67 1.59
CA ALA A 43 5.47 31.34 1.38
C ALA A 43 4.81 30.25 2.26
N GLN A 44 4.22 30.63 3.40
CA GLN A 44 3.37 29.76 4.20
C GLN A 44 2.38 30.57 5.04
N LEU A 45 1.25 29.99 5.47
CA LEU A 45 0.32 30.70 6.37
C LEU A 45 0.77 30.65 7.83
N ILE A 46 1.25 29.50 8.29
CA ILE A 46 1.85 29.32 9.61
C ILE A 46 3.25 28.72 9.42
N LEU A 47 4.24 29.34 10.06
CA LEU A 47 5.60 28.84 10.17
C LEU A 47 5.92 28.54 11.64
N VAL A 48 6.25 27.30 11.95
CA VAL A 48 6.71 26.87 13.27
C VAL A 48 8.20 26.56 13.17
N GLY A 49 9.04 27.33 13.88
CA GLY A 49 10.49 27.20 13.86
C GLY A 49 11.14 27.83 12.62
N SER A 50 11.23 29.16 12.56
CA SER A 50 11.79 29.91 11.42
C SER A 50 13.31 29.94 11.35
N ALA A 51 13.99 29.72 12.48
CA ALA A 51 15.45 29.81 12.60
C ALA A 51 16.08 28.57 13.25
N ALA A 52 15.28 27.67 13.81
CA ALA A 52 15.67 26.43 14.45
C ALA A 52 14.45 25.53 14.64
N ASN A 53 14.68 24.23 14.84
CA ASN A 53 13.63 23.35 15.37
C ASN A 53 13.25 23.82 16.78
N ILE A 54 11.96 23.87 17.07
CA ILE A 54 11.46 24.25 18.41
C ILE A 54 10.75 23.08 19.08
N GLU A 55 10.50 23.16 20.38
CA GLU A 55 9.94 22.05 21.15
C GLU A 55 8.48 22.29 21.53
N TYR A 56 7.65 21.25 21.43
CA TYR A 56 6.29 21.19 21.94
C TYR A 56 5.39 22.36 21.48
N ALA A 57 5.60 22.82 20.24
CA ALA A 57 4.71 23.78 19.62
C ALA A 57 3.40 23.09 19.21
N ALA A 58 2.30 23.84 19.23
CA ALA A 58 1.00 23.28 18.86
C ALA A 58 0.15 24.23 18.02
N VAL A 59 -0.52 23.68 17.01
CA VAL A 59 -1.47 24.41 16.14
C VAL A 59 -2.79 23.66 16.12
N LEU A 60 -3.84 24.27 16.68
CA LEU A 60 -5.07 23.57 17.05
C LEU A 60 -6.33 24.27 16.56
N ASP A 61 -7.33 23.48 16.16
CA ASP A 61 -8.74 23.89 16.06
C ASP A 61 -8.99 25.12 15.16
N MET A 62 -8.50 25.13 13.92
CA MET A 62 -8.71 26.25 13.00
C MET A 62 -8.74 25.81 11.53
N PHE A 63 -9.11 26.74 10.68
CA PHE A 63 -9.15 26.58 9.24
C PHE A 63 -8.09 27.47 8.57
N LEU A 64 -7.22 26.87 7.76
CA LEU A 64 -6.19 27.54 6.98
C LEU A 64 -6.65 27.57 5.51
N ASN A 65 -6.88 28.76 4.98
CA ASN A 65 -7.45 28.94 3.65
C ASN A 65 -6.46 29.69 2.75
N GLY A 66 -5.89 29.01 1.75
CA GLY A 66 -4.97 29.60 0.77
C GLY A 66 -5.63 30.55 -0.24
N ARG A 67 -6.95 30.81 -0.08
CA ARG A 67 -7.84 31.68 -0.88
C ARG A 67 -8.50 30.95 -2.06
N THR A 68 -9.72 31.39 -2.38
CA THR A 68 -10.67 30.66 -3.25
C THR A 68 -10.97 31.35 -4.58
N ASP A 69 -10.40 32.53 -4.85
CA ASP A 69 -10.75 33.30 -6.05
C ASP A 69 -10.04 32.75 -7.29
N ALA A 70 -10.70 31.77 -7.89
CA ALA A 70 -10.67 31.27 -9.26
C ALA A 70 -9.34 31.02 -9.99
N GLU A 71 -8.22 31.72 -9.75
CA GLU A 71 -7.03 31.64 -10.60
C GLU A 71 -5.67 31.71 -9.90
N ALA A 72 -5.58 31.93 -8.58
CA ALA A 72 -4.28 31.90 -7.92
C ALA A 72 -4.36 31.31 -6.52
N HIS A 73 -3.76 30.14 -6.35
CA HIS A 73 -3.31 29.70 -5.04
C HIS A 73 -2.27 30.73 -4.60
N ALA A 74 -2.51 31.39 -3.49
CA ALA A 74 -1.78 32.60 -3.10
C ALA A 74 -1.15 32.45 -1.73
N ALA A 75 -0.79 31.24 -1.32
CA ALA A 75 0.13 31.01 -0.23
C ALA A 75 0.88 29.74 -0.58
N GLY A 76 2.19 29.64 -0.32
CA GLY A 76 2.94 28.41 -0.50
C GLY A 76 2.38 27.28 0.37
N ASP A 77 3.03 26.95 1.47
CA ASP A 77 2.54 25.87 2.34
C ASP A 77 1.42 26.34 3.27
N GLY A 78 0.47 25.48 3.60
CA GLY A 78 -0.53 25.79 4.62
C GLY A 78 0.10 25.91 6.01
N LEU A 79 0.88 24.89 6.37
CA LEU A 79 1.61 24.81 7.63
C LEU A 79 3.00 24.24 7.37
N THR A 80 4.04 25.01 7.67
CA THR A 80 5.42 24.50 7.76
C THR A 80 5.75 24.24 9.24
N PHE A 81 6.16 23.03 9.57
CA PHE A 81 6.23 22.55 10.95
C PHE A 81 7.61 21.99 11.32
N HIS A 82 8.46 22.83 11.93
CA HIS A 82 9.79 22.45 12.42
C HIS A 82 9.78 22.33 13.94
N SER A 83 9.09 21.31 14.48
CA SER A 83 9.02 21.10 15.93
C SER A 83 9.32 19.66 16.34
N ASN A 84 9.87 19.48 17.54
CA ASN A 84 9.98 18.19 18.24
C ASN A 84 8.86 18.06 19.26
N GLY A 85 8.20 16.91 19.33
CA GLY A 85 7.09 16.69 20.27
C GLY A 85 5.88 17.60 20.00
N GLY A 86 5.78 18.12 18.77
CA GLY A 86 4.76 19.09 18.39
C GLY A 86 3.41 18.43 18.11
N VAL A 87 2.33 19.21 18.22
CA VAL A 87 0.96 18.72 18.03
C VAL A 87 0.19 19.58 17.04
N VAL A 88 -0.32 18.94 15.99
CA VAL A 88 -1.23 19.56 15.03
C VAL A 88 -2.55 18.82 15.07
N ARG A 89 -3.64 19.51 15.42
CA ARG A 89 -4.93 18.83 15.66
C ARG A 89 -6.14 19.61 15.16
N ASN A 90 -7.10 18.88 14.62
CA ASN A 90 -8.41 19.39 14.20
C ASN A 90 -8.30 20.59 13.25
N LEU A 91 -7.39 20.50 12.28
CA LEU A 91 -7.22 21.52 11.26
C LEU A 91 -7.96 21.14 9.98
N TRP A 92 -8.50 22.14 9.31
CA TRP A 92 -8.83 22.06 7.88
C TRP A 92 -7.88 22.98 7.15
N ILE A 93 -7.21 22.48 6.12
CA ILE A 93 -6.25 23.23 5.29
C ILE A 93 -6.72 23.08 3.86
N GLN A 94 -6.84 24.17 3.11
CA GLN A 94 -7.27 24.07 1.71
C GLN A 94 -6.59 25.05 0.77
N ARG A 95 -6.48 24.62 -0.50
CA ARG A 95 -6.11 25.47 -1.64
C ARG A 95 -4.78 26.20 -1.47
N MET A 96 -3.78 25.48 -0.98
CA MET A 96 -2.40 25.96 -0.84
C MET A 96 -1.68 25.87 -2.18
N ALA A 97 -0.75 26.77 -2.49
CA ALA A 97 0.06 26.80 -3.71
C ALA A 97 1.25 25.84 -3.63
N GLY A 98 1.73 25.58 -2.42
CA GLY A 98 2.63 24.50 -2.08
C GLY A 98 1.84 23.36 -1.43
N ASP A 99 2.41 22.81 -0.36
CA ASP A 99 1.86 21.68 0.36
C ASP A 99 0.77 22.12 1.35
N GLY A 100 -0.11 21.21 1.77
CA GLY A 100 -1.00 21.52 2.89
C GLY A 100 -0.26 21.57 4.22
N VAL A 101 0.43 20.48 4.53
CA VAL A 101 1.31 20.35 5.70
C VAL A 101 2.68 19.92 5.22
N ASN A 102 3.69 20.71 5.58
CA ASN A 102 5.09 20.44 5.30
C ASN A 102 5.85 20.26 6.63
N VAL A 103 6.32 19.05 6.89
CA VAL A 103 7.07 18.68 8.10
C VAL A 103 8.50 18.36 7.70
N ASN A 104 9.43 19.16 8.17
CA ASN A 104 10.85 19.08 7.80
C ASN A 104 11.75 19.49 8.96
N GLY A 105 13.00 19.10 8.86
CA GLY A 105 14.08 19.64 9.68
C GLY A 105 14.48 21.05 9.26
N PHE A 106 14.81 21.91 10.22
CA PHE A 106 15.47 23.17 9.93
C PHE A 106 16.99 22.98 9.86
N GLY A 107 17.61 23.43 8.77
CA GLY A 107 19.07 23.41 8.63
C GLY A 107 19.70 22.02 8.65
N GLY A 108 18.94 20.98 8.28
CA GLY A 108 19.37 19.58 8.31
C GLY A 108 19.32 18.92 9.68
N ALA A 109 18.68 19.55 10.68
CA ALA A 109 18.43 18.94 11.98
C ALA A 109 17.07 18.23 11.99
N ASP A 110 17.03 16.99 12.49
CA ASP A 110 15.81 16.19 12.49
C ASP A 110 14.69 16.77 13.38
N VAL A 111 13.45 16.54 12.96
CA VAL A 111 12.22 16.76 13.74
C VAL A 111 11.57 15.43 14.10
N PHE A 112 11.20 15.25 15.36
CA PHE A 112 10.71 13.95 15.84
C PHE A 112 9.52 14.02 16.81
N GLU A 113 8.87 12.88 17.03
CA GLU A 113 7.79 12.70 18.01
C GLU A 113 6.58 13.61 17.77
N ASN A 114 6.33 13.96 16.51
CA ASN A 114 5.22 14.84 16.15
C ASN A 114 3.91 14.06 16.00
N LEU A 115 2.81 14.66 16.48
CA LEU A 115 1.47 14.11 16.37
C LEU A 115 0.59 14.99 15.49
N PHE A 116 0.05 14.41 14.44
CA PHE A 116 -0.98 15.01 13.58
C PHE A 116 -2.28 14.23 13.77
N GLU A 117 -3.34 14.89 14.23
CA GLU A 117 -4.60 14.22 14.54
C GLU A 117 -5.81 14.96 13.96
N ASN A 118 -6.64 14.24 13.20
CA ASN A 118 -7.84 14.79 12.55
C ASN A 118 -7.53 16.04 11.69
N VAL A 119 -6.43 16.01 10.94
CA VAL A 119 -6.06 17.09 10.00
C VAL A 119 -6.61 16.75 8.62
N ILE A 120 -7.36 17.68 8.03
CA ILE A 120 -7.86 17.57 6.66
C ILE A 120 -7.08 18.52 5.78
N VAL A 121 -6.49 18.01 4.70
CA VAL A 121 -5.86 18.81 3.66
C VAL A 121 -6.62 18.60 2.36
N ASN A 122 -7.05 19.70 1.73
CA ASN A 122 -7.94 19.68 0.59
C ASN A 122 -7.42 20.56 -0.56
N LYS A 123 -7.02 19.91 -1.65
CA LYS A 123 -6.60 20.52 -2.93
C LYS A 123 -5.43 21.50 -2.81
N PRO A 124 -4.30 21.13 -2.18
CA PRO A 124 -3.06 21.86 -2.41
C PRO A 124 -2.60 21.68 -3.86
N GLN A 125 -1.76 22.57 -4.35
CA GLN A 125 -1.06 22.41 -5.63
C GLN A 125 0.11 21.43 -5.49
N GLY A 126 0.79 21.43 -4.33
CA GLY A 126 1.78 20.42 -3.96
C GLY A 126 1.14 19.19 -3.33
N ASP A 127 1.79 18.65 -2.31
CA ASP A 127 1.35 17.48 -1.57
C ASP A 127 0.35 17.83 -0.47
N CYS A 128 -0.52 16.87 -0.13
CA CYS A 128 -1.39 17.08 1.02
C CYS A 128 -0.58 17.09 2.33
N PHE A 129 0.21 16.04 2.55
CA PHE A 129 1.14 15.94 3.67
C PHE A 129 2.52 15.59 3.12
N TYR A 130 3.46 16.52 3.20
CA TYR A 130 4.87 16.29 2.96
C TYR A 130 5.57 16.05 4.30
N ILE A 131 6.10 14.84 4.50
CA ILE A 131 6.89 14.45 5.68
C ILE A 131 8.31 14.17 5.17
N GLY A 132 9.21 15.14 5.26
CA GLY A 132 10.53 15.00 4.66
C GLY A 132 11.48 14.04 5.37
N SER A 133 12.65 13.87 4.77
CA SER A 133 13.69 12.92 5.21
C SER A 133 14.16 13.15 6.64
N ASP A 134 14.12 14.39 7.07
CA ASP A 134 14.60 14.82 8.38
C ASP A 134 13.49 14.71 9.42
N CYS A 135 12.40 13.96 9.14
CA CYS A 135 11.33 13.71 10.09
C CYS A 135 11.36 12.25 10.58
N GLY A 136 11.41 12.07 11.91
CA GLY A 136 11.44 10.77 12.57
C GLY A 136 10.27 10.55 13.51
N ASP A 137 9.90 9.30 13.76
CA ASP A 137 9.05 8.90 14.91
C ASP A 137 7.73 9.69 15.03
N ALA A 138 7.11 10.04 13.90
CA ALA A 138 5.88 10.84 13.86
C ALA A 138 4.64 9.96 13.60
N GLU A 139 3.50 10.43 14.13
CA GLU A 139 2.22 9.73 14.01
C GLU A 139 1.16 10.64 13.38
N LEU A 140 0.51 10.13 12.33
CA LEU A 140 -0.65 10.74 11.69
C LEU A 140 -1.86 9.87 12.00
N ILE A 141 -2.88 10.45 12.63
CA ILE A 141 -4.07 9.73 13.10
C ILE A 141 -5.33 10.38 12.53
N ARG A 142 -6.09 9.61 11.74
CA ARG A 142 -7.34 10.06 11.09
C ARG A 142 -7.15 11.33 10.27
N CYS A 143 -5.99 11.48 9.65
CA CYS A 143 -5.73 12.56 8.71
C CYS A 143 -6.36 12.23 7.35
N ILE A 144 -6.86 13.25 6.64
CA ILE A 144 -7.53 13.09 5.35
C ILE A 144 -6.84 13.98 4.33
N ALA A 145 -6.33 13.37 3.26
CA ALA A 145 -5.74 14.02 2.12
C ALA A 145 -6.71 13.94 0.92
N ILE A 146 -7.16 15.10 0.43
CA ILE A 146 -8.09 15.19 -0.70
C ILE A 146 -7.38 15.96 -1.81
N GLY A 147 -7.05 15.28 -2.90
CA GLY A 147 -6.50 15.90 -4.11
C GLY A 147 -7.58 16.61 -4.92
N GLY A 148 -7.24 17.04 -6.14
CA GLY A 148 -8.16 17.76 -7.01
C GLY A 148 -8.24 17.25 -8.44
N ASN A 149 -7.88 15.99 -8.71
CA ASN A 149 -7.93 15.38 -10.06
C ASN A 149 -9.26 15.57 -10.82
N GLN A 150 -10.36 15.84 -10.13
CA GLN A 150 -11.69 16.02 -10.71
C GLN A 150 -12.03 17.49 -11.06
N GLU A 151 -11.22 18.47 -10.66
CA GLU A 151 -11.60 19.90 -10.70
C GLU A 151 -10.79 20.78 -11.66
N GLY A 152 -9.84 20.24 -12.42
CA GLY A 152 -9.05 21.03 -13.38
C GLY A 152 -7.57 20.64 -13.37
N PRO A 153 -6.63 21.57 -13.62
CA PRO A 153 -5.19 21.27 -13.64
C PRO A 153 -4.76 20.54 -12.36
N PRO A 154 -3.69 19.74 -12.41
CA PRO A 154 -3.36 18.81 -11.34
C PRO A 154 -3.20 19.50 -9.99
N PHE A 155 -3.90 18.97 -8.98
CA PHE A 155 -3.82 19.37 -7.58
C PHE A 155 -3.62 18.12 -6.74
N GLY A 156 -2.70 18.15 -5.78
CA GLY A 156 -2.41 17.01 -4.90
C GLY A 156 -1.65 15.92 -5.65
N ASP A 157 -0.33 16.11 -5.81
CA ASP A 157 0.55 15.09 -6.39
C ASP A 157 0.44 13.81 -5.57
N TYR A 158 0.72 13.91 -4.27
CA TYR A 158 0.57 12.83 -3.31
C TYR A 158 -0.38 13.22 -2.15
N GLY A 159 -1.12 12.23 -1.66
CA GLY A 159 -1.92 12.40 -0.45
C GLY A 159 -1.02 12.46 0.79
N PHE A 160 -0.13 11.48 0.91
CA PHE A 160 0.92 11.47 1.92
C PHE A 160 2.23 11.17 1.20
N TYR A 161 3.15 12.14 1.19
CA TYR A 161 4.51 11.92 0.71
C TYR A 161 5.44 11.80 1.91
N VAL A 162 5.93 10.59 2.16
CA VAL A 162 6.65 10.25 3.39
C VAL A 162 8.07 9.84 3.05
N TRP A 163 9.03 10.71 3.33
CA TRP A 163 10.47 10.47 3.24
C TRP A 163 11.10 10.26 4.62
N GLY A 164 10.36 10.56 5.69
CA GLY A 164 10.79 10.36 7.06
C GLY A 164 10.93 8.90 7.47
N PHE A 165 11.53 8.66 8.64
CA PHE A 165 11.73 7.33 9.21
C PHE A 165 10.80 7.07 10.41
N ASN A 166 10.42 5.81 10.63
CA ASN A 166 9.50 5.41 11.71
C ASN A 166 8.15 6.14 11.71
N ILE A 167 7.58 6.40 10.54
CA ILE A 167 6.32 7.14 10.41
C ILE A 167 5.13 6.18 10.47
N LYS A 168 4.11 6.54 11.26
CA LYS A 168 2.87 5.77 11.38
C LYS A 168 1.67 6.55 10.87
N LEU A 169 0.88 5.92 10.01
CA LEU A 169 -0.40 6.41 9.51
C LEU A 169 -1.51 5.50 10.02
N LEU A 170 -2.31 6.00 10.95
CA LEU A 170 -3.41 5.26 11.58
C LEU A 170 -4.74 5.82 11.11
N LEU A 171 -5.50 5.01 10.38
CA LEU A 171 -6.81 5.37 9.84
C LEU A 171 -6.76 6.64 8.96
N CYS A 172 -5.65 6.84 8.25
CA CYS A 172 -5.49 7.96 7.34
C CYS A 172 -6.16 7.66 6.00
N HIS A 173 -6.70 8.69 5.35
CA HIS A 173 -7.42 8.52 4.09
C HIS A 173 -6.83 9.40 3.00
N ALA A 174 -6.74 8.88 1.78
CA ALA A 174 -6.34 9.64 0.61
C ALA A 174 -7.34 9.43 -0.53
N TYR A 175 -7.79 10.54 -1.11
CA TYR A 175 -8.77 10.54 -2.19
C TYR A 175 -8.30 11.42 -3.33
N TYR A 176 -8.52 10.98 -4.57
CA TYR A 176 -8.39 11.80 -5.78
C TYR A 176 -6.99 12.39 -6.00
N GLN A 177 -5.94 11.69 -5.58
CA GLN A 177 -4.54 12.13 -5.75
C GLN A 177 -4.05 11.83 -7.16
N GLN A 178 -3.27 12.73 -7.74
CA GLN A 178 -2.79 12.59 -9.11
C GLN A 178 -1.86 11.39 -9.29
N LEU A 179 -0.93 11.21 -8.35
CA LEU A 179 0.11 10.21 -8.47
C LEU A 179 -0.12 9.06 -7.49
N ALA A 180 -0.17 9.32 -6.18
CA ALA A 180 -0.48 8.28 -5.22
C ALA A 180 -1.21 8.77 -3.97
N GLY A 181 -2.04 7.90 -3.38
CA GLY A 181 -2.65 8.16 -2.08
C GLY A 181 -1.60 8.27 -0.97
N LEU A 182 -0.64 7.35 -0.96
CA LEU A 182 0.58 7.40 -0.16
C LEU A 182 1.78 7.05 -1.04
N ARG A 183 2.88 7.79 -0.91
CA ARG A 183 4.18 7.45 -1.49
C ARG A 183 5.26 7.46 -0.40
N THR A 184 6.10 6.45 -0.37
CA THR A 184 7.34 6.46 0.42
C THR A 184 8.54 6.97 -0.39
N GLY A 185 9.54 7.49 0.30
CA GLY A 185 10.71 8.15 -0.26
C GLY A 185 11.91 7.22 -0.48
N ASN A 186 13.04 7.84 -0.83
CA ASN A 186 14.33 7.18 -1.07
C ASN A 186 15.38 7.51 -0.01
N ALA A 187 14.98 7.69 1.25
CA ALA A 187 15.94 8.01 2.31
C ALA A 187 16.72 6.77 2.81
N GLY A 188 16.31 5.56 2.43
CA GLY A 188 16.92 4.31 2.87
C GLY A 188 16.54 3.95 4.31
N GLN A 189 16.01 2.74 4.50
CA GLN A 189 15.52 2.22 5.80
C GLN A 189 14.30 2.96 6.39
N GLU A 190 13.46 3.56 5.56
CA GLU A 190 12.16 4.07 5.98
C GLU A 190 11.34 2.91 6.56
N ARG A 191 10.93 3.03 7.82
CA ARG A 191 10.02 2.09 8.49
C ARG A 191 8.66 2.72 8.58
N ILE A 192 7.77 2.32 7.68
CA ILE A 192 6.44 2.92 7.55
C ILE A 192 5.38 1.94 8.04
N GLN A 193 4.46 2.43 8.86
CA GLN A 193 3.28 1.65 9.27
C GLN A 193 2.02 2.32 8.75
N VAL A 194 1.20 1.56 8.02
CA VAL A 194 -0.10 2.02 7.52
C VAL A 194 -1.16 1.08 8.06
N ILE A 195 -1.98 1.58 8.99
CA ILE A 195 -2.96 0.76 9.72
C ILE A 195 -4.35 1.32 9.47
N GLY A 196 -5.13 0.61 8.66
CA GLY A 196 -6.46 1.01 8.21
C GLY A 196 -6.42 2.22 7.28
N GLY A 197 -7.59 2.83 7.06
CA GLY A 197 -7.71 3.94 6.12
C GLY A 197 -8.26 3.53 4.75
N HIS A 198 -8.58 4.54 3.94
CA HIS A 198 -9.10 4.35 2.58
C HIS A 198 -8.25 5.12 1.57
N TYR A 199 -7.87 4.46 0.48
CA TYR A 199 -7.00 5.00 -0.57
C TYR A 199 -7.68 4.81 -1.93
N GLU A 200 -8.44 5.81 -2.35
CA GLU A 200 -9.42 5.66 -3.43
C GLU A 200 -9.24 6.71 -4.54
N THR A 201 -9.50 6.29 -5.78
CA THR A 201 -9.47 7.16 -6.97
C THR A 201 -8.15 7.92 -7.14
N CYS A 202 -7.04 7.32 -6.70
CA CYS A 202 -5.69 7.83 -6.94
C CYS A 202 -5.10 7.14 -8.18
N ALA A 203 -4.00 7.62 -8.75
CA ALA A 203 -3.32 6.79 -9.77
C ALA A 203 -2.78 5.50 -9.15
N GLN A 204 -2.11 5.60 -8.01
CA GLN A 204 -1.80 4.46 -7.14
C GLN A 204 -2.43 4.65 -5.77
N GLY A 205 -2.99 3.61 -5.17
CA GLY A 205 -3.47 3.69 -3.79
C GLY A 205 -2.30 3.95 -2.85
N LEU A 206 -1.39 2.97 -2.75
CA LEU A 206 -0.12 3.06 -2.04
C LEU A 206 1.03 2.77 -3.00
N LYS A 207 2.08 3.57 -2.96
CA LYS A 207 3.36 3.35 -3.63
C LYS A 207 4.48 3.27 -2.60
N ILE A 208 4.92 2.05 -2.32
CA ILE A 208 6.07 1.76 -1.47
C ILE A 208 7.31 1.71 -2.37
N ASP A 209 8.20 2.69 -2.23
CA ASP A 209 9.32 2.93 -3.12
C ASP A 209 10.67 2.80 -2.38
N ALA A 210 11.73 2.68 -3.18
CA ALA A 210 13.10 3.00 -2.80
C ALA A 210 13.60 2.44 -1.45
N GLN A 211 13.67 1.11 -1.38
CA GLN A 211 14.26 0.38 -0.24
C GLN A 211 13.53 0.58 1.09
N SER A 212 12.23 0.87 1.03
CA SER A 212 11.38 1.00 2.21
C SER A 212 11.07 -0.36 2.85
N ILE A 213 10.94 -0.35 4.17
CA ILE A 213 10.34 -1.41 4.98
C ILE A 213 8.96 -0.93 5.41
N ALA A 214 7.91 -1.66 5.06
CA ALA A 214 6.56 -1.23 5.36
C ALA A 214 5.71 -2.34 5.99
N ASN A 215 4.82 -1.95 6.90
CA ASN A 215 3.78 -2.81 7.45
C ASN A 215 2.41 -2.19 7.14
N ILE A 216 1.67 -2.81 6.23
CA ILE A 216 0.39 -2.34 5.72
C ILE A 216 -0.69 -3.31 6.21
N ILE A 217 -1.59 -2.82 7.06
CA ILE A 217 -2.58 -3.65 7.74
C ILE A 217 -3.97 -3.06 7.56
N GLY A 218 -4.93 -3.87 7.09
CA GLY A 218 -6.35 -3.53 7.22
C GLY A 218 -6.81 -2.35 6.37
N ILE A 219 -6.05 -1.95 5.35
CA ILE A 219 -6.42 -0.83 4.49
C ILE A 219 -7.54 -1.23 3.51
N LYS A 220 -8.25 -0.22 3.01
CA LYS A 220 -9.10 -0.36 1.83
C LYS A 220 -8.55 0.48 0.70
N ALA A 221 -8.35 -0.12 -0.46
CA ALA A 221 -7.96 0.62 -1.65
C ALA A 221 -8.93 0.28 -2.78
N SER A 222 -9.42 1.31 -3.49
CA SER A 222 -10.33 1.03 -4.60
C SER A 222 -10.38 2.09 -5.69
N ASN A 223 -10.76 1.65 -6.89
CA ASN A 223 -10.92 2.50 -8.08
C ASN A 223 -9.65 3.30 -8.42
N ASN A 224 -8.48 2.77 -8.09
CA ASN A 224 -7.22 3.41 -8.44
C ASN A 224 -6.92 3.18 -9.94
N THR A 225 -6.40 4.19 -10.63
CA THR A 225 -6.23 4.15 -12.10
C THR A 225 -4.97 3.42 -12.55
N SER A 226 -4.24 2.79 -11.62
CA SER A 226 -3.11 1.91 -11.90
C SER A 226 -3.11 0.77 -10.88
N GLN A 227 -2.34 0.85 -9.79
CA GLN A 227 -2.29 -0.19 -8.75
C GLN A 227 -3.01 0.23 -7.48
N ASP A 228 -3.62 -0.72 -6.78
CA ASP A 228 -4.03 -0.44 -5.39
C ASP A 228 -2.80 -0.34 -4.48
N ILE A 229 -1.87 -1.28 -4.60
CA ILE A 229 -0.57 -1.25 -3.92
C ILE A 229 0.55 -1.59 -4.92
N LEU A 230 1.51 -0.68 -5.05
CA LEU A 230 2.76 -0.88 -5.78
C LEU A 230 3.92 -0.93 -4.80
N ILE A 231 4.70 -2.00 -4.85
CA ILE A 231 5.98 -2.13 -4.13
C ILE A 231 7.09 -2.14 -5.16
N GLN A 232 8.01 -1.19 -5.07
CA GLN A 232 9.07 -1.03 -6.06
C GLN A 232 10.41 -0.53 -5.51
N GLY A 233 11.38 -0.39 -6.41
CA GLY A 233 12.62 0.37 -6.14
C GLY A 233 13.57 -0.31 -5.16
N GLY A 234 13.58 -1.64 -5.09
CA GLY A 234 14.40 -2.41 -4.16
C GLY A 234 13.84 -2.45 -2.74
N SER A 235 12.55 -2.17 -2.55
CA SER A 235 11.87 -2.30 -1.26
C SER A 235 11.93 -3.75 -0.77
N THR A 236 12.16 -3.93 0.54
CA THR A 236 12.31 -5.26 1.16
C THR A 236 11.55 -5.36 2.46
N PHE A 237 11.20 -6.59 2.85
CA PHE A 237 10.50 -6.86 4.11
C PHE A 237 9.17 -6.11 4.25
N VAL A 238 8.48 -5.86 3.13
CA VAL A 238 7.14 -5.28 3.14
C VAL A 238 6.12 -6.36 3.52
N THR A 239 5.33 -6.10 4.55
CA THR A 239 4.23 -6.98 4.97
C THR A 239 2.90 -6.32 4.63
N ILE A 240 2.02 -7.05 3.92
CA ILE A 240 0.66 -6.61 3.59
C ILE A 240 -0.32 -7.63 4.15
N THR A 241 -1.20 -7.21 5.05
CA THR A 241 -2.10 -8.12 5.76
C THR A 241 -3.51 -7.58 5.92
N ASN A 242 -4.51 -8.46 5.76
CA ASN A 242 -5.93 -8.17 6.01
C ASN A 242 -6.47 -6.96 5.21
N CYS A 243 -5.90 -6.66 4.05
CA CYS A 243 -6.33 -5.54 3.22
C CYS A 243 -7.48 -5.95 2.28
N VAL A 244 -8.33 -4.98 1.92
CA VAL A 244 -9.39 -5.16 0.91
C VAL A 244 -9.09 -4.24 -0.27
N LEU A 245 -8.76 -4.84 -1.40
CA LEU A 245 -8.28 -4.17 -2.60
C LEU A 245 -9.26 -4.46 -3.74
N ARG A 246 -9.80 -3.41 -4.37
CA ARG A 246 -10.92 -3.56 -5.29
C ARG A 246 -10.84 -2.64 -6.51
N SER A 247 -11.00 -3.21 -7.70
CA SER A 247 -11.25 -2.43 -8.92
C SER A 247 -10.11 -1.47 -9.29
N ALA A 248 -8.86 -1.88 -9.07
CA ALA A 248 -7.71 -1.25 -9.72
C ALA A 248 -7.78 -1.46 -11.24
N SER A 249 -7.49 -0.43 -12.04
CA SER A 249 -7.42 -0.57 -13.49
C SER A 249 -6.08 -1.17 -13.99
N GLY A 250 -5.21 -1.59 -13.08
CA GLY A 250 -4.03 -2.41 -13.32
C GLY A 250 -4.07 -3.66 -12.44
N GLN A 251 -3.21 -3.72 -11.43
CA GLN A 251 -3.14 -4.82 -10.46
C GLN A 251 -3.65 -4.38 -9.08
N ASN A 252 -4.19 -5.30 -8.27
CA ASN A 252 -4.40 -4.95 -6.86
C ASN A 252 -3.04 -4.82 -6.16
N ILE A 253 -2.15 -5.80 -6.31
CA ILE A 253 -0.79 -5.72 -5.76
C ILE A 253 0.25 -6.01 -6.85
N TYR A 254 1.27 -5.16 -6.95
CA TYR A 254 2.38 -5.33 -7.89
C TYR A 254 3.75 -5.18 -7.21
N PHE A 255 4.65 -6.16 -7.45
CA PHE A 255 6.05 -6.12 -7.04
C PHE A 255 6.96 -5.86 -8.24
N ASP A 256 7.61 -4.71 -8.26
CA ASP A 256 8.56 -4.29 -9.30
C ASP A 256 9.94 -4.05 -8.68
N ASN A 257 10.82 -5.05 -8.73
CA ASN A 257 12.09 -5.06 -8.01
C ASN A 257 11.88 -4.94 -6.49
N ALA A 258 11.20 -5.93 -5.90
CA ALA A 258 10.93 -6.01 -4.47
C ALA A 258 11.08 -7.45 -3.94
N ASP A 259 11.82 -7.59 -2.84
CA ASP A 259 12.23 -8.90 -2.32
C ASP A 259 11.78 -9.12 -0.86
N TYR A 260 11.69 -10.38 -0.44
CA TYR A 260 11.42 -10.78 0.95
C TYR A 260 10.12 -10.19 1.54
N CYS A 261 9.12 -9.93 0.70
CA CYS A 261 7.84 -9.40 1.13
C CYS A 261 6.85 -10.52 1.50
N VAL A 262 5.85 -10.21 2.33
CA VAL A 262 4.86 -11.17 2.84
C VAL A 262 3.44 -10.66 2.66
N LEU A 263 2.62 -11.42 1.93
CA LEU A 263 1.21 -11.13 1.66
C LEU A 263 0.34 -12.21 2.26
N THR A 264 -0.52 -11.81 3.20
CA THR A 264 -1.42 -12.76 3.85
C THR A 264 -2.78 -12.21 4.23
N GLY A 265 -3.84 -13.02 4.07
CA GLY A 265 -5.19 -12.66 4.49
C GLY A 265 -5.80 -11.50 3.70
N ASN A 266 -5.27 -11.16 2.52
CA ASN A 266 -5.78 -10.05 1.71
C ASN A 266 -6.94 -10.52 0.81
N VAL A 267 -7.83 -9.60 0.49
CA VAL A 267 -8.94 -9.79 -0.45
C VAL A 267 -8.71 -8.89 -1.67
N CYS A 268 -8.40 -9.49 -2.81
CA CYS A 268 -8.04 -8.80 -4.06
C CYS A 268 -9.09 -9.10 -5.14
N ILE A 269 -9.98 -8.14 -5.40
CA ILE A 269 -11.18 -8.34 -6.21
C ILE A 269 -11.18 -7.40 -7.42
N ALA A 270 -11.57 -7.94 -8.58
CA ALA A 270 -11.90 -7.19 -9.79
C ALA A 270 -10.81 -6.23 -10.29
N ALA A 271 -9.52 -6.60 -10.16
CA ALA A 271 -8.47 -5.94 -10.93
C ALA A 271 -8.68 -6.21 -12.43
N THR A 272 -8.25 -5.29 -13.30
CA THR A 272 -8.41 -5.48 -14.76
C THR A 272 -7.30 -6.34 -15.38
N VAL A 273 -6.16 -6.53 -14.68
CA VAL A 273 -5.01 -7.29 -15.20
C VAL A 273 -4.69 -8.51 -14.35
N ASN A 274 -4.32 -8.32 -13.09
CA ASN A 274 -4.00 -9.40 -12.14
C ASN A 274 -4.41 -8.99 -10.74
N SER A 275 -4.84 -9.93 -9.91
CA SER A 275 -4.98 -9.65 -8.48
C SER A 275 -3.61 -9.37 -7.87
N ILE A 276 -2.63 -10.24 -8.16
CA ILE A 276 -1.26 -10.09 -7.67
C ILE A 276 -0.30 -10.35 -8.82
N ARG A 277 0.70 -9.48 -9.02
CA ARG A 277 1.81 -9.70 -9.96
C ARG A 277 3.16 -9.54 -9.28
N VAL A 278 4.06 -10.50 -9.51
CA VAL A 278 5.46 -10.44 -9.09
C VAL A 278 6.33 -10.41 -10.34
N ASP A 279 7.03 -9.29 -10.57
CA ASP A 279 7.89 -9.13 -11.75
C ASP A 279 9.18 -9.96 -11.64
N ALA A 280 9.89 -10.11 -12.77
CA ALA A 280 11.04 -11.01 -12.86
C ALA A 280 12.22 -10.64 -11.94
N SER A 281 12.28 -9.38 -11.50
CA SER A 281 13.28 -8.83 -10.59
C SER A 281 12.95 -9.04 -9.10
N SER A 282 11.76 -9.56 -8.77
CA SER A 282 11.22 -9.62 -7.40
C SER A 282 11.25 -11.06 -6.84
N ASN A 283 12.08 -11.32 -5.84
CA ASN A 283 12.45 -12.66 -5.39
C ASN A 283 12.13 -12.91 -3.90
N TYR A 284 11.99 -14.19 -3.55
CA TYR A 284 11.83 -14.65 -2.17
C TYR A 284 10.61 -14.06 -1.44
N ASN A 285 9.56 -13.71 -2.18
CA ASN A 285 8.31 -13.22 -1.62
C ASN A 285 7.40 -14.39 -1.22
N VAL A 286 6.56 -14.18 -0.21
CA VAL A 286 5.61 -15.17 0.30
C VAL A 286 4.18 -14.66 0.13
N ILE A 287 3.37 -15.37 -0.65
CA ILE A 287 1.98 -15.03 -0.96
C ILE A 287 1.09 -16.19 -0.51
N VAL A 288 0.46 -16.05 0.66
CA VAL A 288 -0.26 -17.15 1.33
C VAL A 288 -1.59 -16.73 1.94
N GLY A 289 -2.64 -17.55 1.76
CA GLY A 289 -3.90 -17.32 2.46
C GLY A 289 -4.65 -16.08 1.98
N ASN A 290 -4.49 -15.68 0.71
CA ASN A 290 -5.21 -14.55 0.12
C ASN A 290 -6.43 -15.04 -0.65
N GLN A 291 -7.46 -14.19 -0.75
CA GLN A 291 -8.57 -14.35 -1.68
C GLN A 291 -8.30 -13.50 -2.92
N VAL A 292 -8.30 -14.13 -4.08
CA VAL A 292 -8.09 -13.49 -5.39
C VAL A 292 -9.23 -13.86 -6.34
N ASP A 293 -9.73 -12.88 -7.09
CA ASP A 293 -10.72 -13.15 -8.15
C ASP A 293 -10.04 -13.28 -9.53
N GLU A 294 -8.83 -12.75 -9.66
CA GLU A 294 -8.02 -12.80 -10.88
C GLU A 294 -6.71 -13.55 -10.63
N VAL A 295 -6.02 -13.91 -11.72
CA VAL A 295 -4.79 -14.71 -11.70
C VAL A 295 -3.69 -14.05 -10.86
N ILE A 296 -2.99 -14.87 -10.06
CA ILE A 296 -1.67 -14.54 -9.48
C ILE A 296 -0.61 -14.82 -10.55
N ARG A 297 0.11 -13.79 -10.98
CA ARG A 297 1.17 -13.91 -12.01
C ARG A 297 2.55 -13.76 -11.39
N LEU A 298 3.42 -14.73 -11.65
CA LEU A 298 4.83 -14.66 -11.26
C LEU A 298 5.71 -14.73 -12.51
N ASP A 299 6.61 -13.76 -12.66
CA ASP A 299 7.57 -13.70 -13.76
C ASP A 299 8.98 -14.20 -13.32
N THR A 300 9.12 -14.78 -12.12
CA THR A 300 10.35 -15.41 -11.59
C THR A 300 10.08 -16.57 -10.65
N ALA A 301 11.07 -17.47 -10.56
CA ALA A 301 10.98 -18.82 -10.03
C ALA A 301 11.42 -18.98 -8.55
N THR A 302 11.44 -17.92 -7.76
CA THR A 302 11.99 -17.93 -6.39
C THR A 302 10.97 -17.56 -5.31
N ASN A 303 9.69 -17.44 -5.67
CA ASN A 303 8.65 -17.01 -4.76
C ASN A 303 7.91 -18.22 -4.16
N ILE A 304 7.12 -17.99 -3.10
CA ILE A 304 6.29 -19.02 -2.48
C ILE A 304 4.83 -18.58 -2.60
N VAL A 305 4.04 -19.36 -3.34
CA VAL A 305 2.59 -19.14 -3.50
C VAL A 305 1.86 -20.41 -3.09
N ARG A 306 0.98 -20.31 -2.08
CA ARG A 306 0.18 -21.46 -1.59
C ARG A 306 -1.05 -21.02 -0.81
N ASP A 307 -2.02 -21.92 -0.65
CA ASP A 307 -3.21 -21.70 0.18
C ASP A 307 -4.01 -20.44 -0.21
N ASN A 308 -4.01 -20.03 -1.49
CA ASN A 308 -4.75 -18.85 -1.95
C ASN A 308 -6.12 -19.26 -2.52
N MET A 309 -7.20 -18.68 -2.00
CA MET A 309 -8.55 -18.92 -2.51
C MET A 309 -8.72 -18.20 -3.84
N GLY A 310 -9.12 -18.95 -4.88
CA GLY A 310 -9.23 -18.45 -6.26
C GLY A 310 -7.96 -18.66 -7.10
N PHE A 311 -6.92 -19.26 -6.53
CA PHE A 311 -5.71 -19.67 -7.24
C PHE A 311 -5.17 -21.00 -6.68
N ILE A 312 -5.49 -22.11 -7.35
CA ILE A 312 -5.30 -23.48 -6.86
C ILE A 312 -3.87 -23.95 -7.14
N THR A 313 -3.06 -24.06 -6.08
CA THR A 313 -1.68 -24.58 -6.12
C THR A 313 -1.53 -26.01 -5.59
N GLU A 314 -2.55 -26.52 -4.89
CA GLU A 314 -2.59 -27.88 -4.35
C GLU A 314 -3.93 -28.55 -4.57
N ASN A 315 -3.90 -29.86 -4.87
CA ASN A 315 -5.10 -30.68 -4.99
C ASN A 315 -4.79 -32.15 -4.70
N SER A 316 -5.82 -32.94 -4.44
CA SER A 316 -5.70 -34.38 -4.23
C SER A 316 -6.92 -35.12 -4.75
N GLY A 317 -6.77 -36.41 -4.99
CA GLY A 317 -7.85 -37.25 -5.44
C GLY A 317 -7.45 -38.72 -5.55
N THR A 318 -8.22 -39.45 -6.35
CA THR A 318 -7.97 -40.86 -6.67
C THR A 318 -7.86 -41.05 -8.17
N GLY A 319 -7.18 -42.11 -8.58
CA GLY A 319 -7.09 -42.55 -9.98
C GLY A 319 -7.08 -44.08 -10.07
N SER A 320 -7.22 -44.60 -11.28
CA SER A 320 -7.29 -46.04 -11.53
C SER A 320 -6.71 -46.37 -12.90
N ILE A 321 -5.63 -47.14 -12.96
CA ILE A 321 -5.22 -47.77 -14.22
C ILE A 321 -6.13 -48.97 -14.47
N ALA A 322 -7.02 -48.82 -15.45
CA ALA A 322 -8.02 -49.84 -15.76
C ALA A 322 -7.41 -51.14 -16.31
N SER A 323 -8.09 -52.26 -16.06
CA SER A 323 -7.84 -53.53 -16.75
C SER A 323 -7.76 -53.32 -18.26
N GLY A 324 -6.67 -53.76 -18.89
CA GLY A 324 -6.46 -53.58 -20.33
C GLY A 324 -5.51 -52.44 -20.69
N THR A 325 -5.18 -51.55 -19.74
CA THR A 325 -4.33 -50.38 -19.99
C THR A 325 -3.07 -50.40 -19.12
N THR A 326 -2.17 -49.45 -19.38
CA THR A 326 -0.92 -49.25 -18.60
C THR A 326 -0.75 -47.80 -18.18
N ALA A 327 -1.80 -47.00 -18.30
CA ALA A 327 -1.79 -45.58 -17.99
C ALA A 327 -3.17 -45.08 -17.57
N ASP A 328 -3.17 -44.06 -16.72
CA ASP A 328 -4.32 -43.24 -16.37
C ASP A 328 -3.92 -41.75 -16.45
N VAL A 329 -4.80 -40.91 -17.00
CA VAL A 329 -4.55 -39.47 -17.17
C VAL A 329 -5.32 -38.73 -16.08
N ILE A 330 -4.58 -38.11 -15.17
CA ILE A 330 -5.14 -37.39 -14.03
C ILE A 330 -5.26 -35.91 -14.38
N ALA A 331 -6.49 -35.40 -14.39
CA ALA A 331 -6.76 -33.97 -14.42
C ALA A 331 -6.60 -33.40 -13.00
N HIS A 332 -5.54 -32.62 -12.77
CA HIS A 332 -5.18 -32.18 -11.42
C HIS A 332 -5.89 -30.91 -10.95
N GLY A 333 -6.44 -30.11 -11.87
CA GLY A 333 -7.24 -28.92 -11.55
C GLY A 333 -6.46 -27.72 -10.96
N LEU A 334 -5.14 -27.83 -10.81
CA LEU A 334 -4.27 -26.68 -10.47
C LEU A 334 -4.28 -25.59 -11.55
N ASP A 335 -4.11 -24.34 -11.12
CA ASP A 335 -3.90 -23.17 -12.00
C ASP A 335 -2.45 -23.06 -12.50
N VAL A 336 -1.61 -24.01 -12.07
CA VAL A 336 -0.16 -23.98 -12.23
C VAL A 336 0.33 -25.36 -12.67
N THR A 337 1.37 -25.40 -13.49
CA THR A 337 1.93 -26.67 -13.96
C THR A 337 2.85 -27.25 -12.87
N PRO A 338 2.54 -28.42 -12.29
CA PRO A 338 3.41 -29.04 -11.30
C PRO A 338 4.68 -29.61 -11.95
N THR A 339 5.69 -29.88 -11.14
CA THR A 339 6.85 -30.71 -11.49
C THR A 339 6.66 -32.14 -10.97
N VAL A 340 7.56 -33.05 -11.33
CA VAL A 340 7.50 -34.44 -10.83
C VAL A 340 7.69 -34.51 -9.32
N ASP A 341 8.46 -33.59 -8.73
CA ASP A 341 8.75 -33.55 -7.29
C ASP A 341 7.52 -33.08 -6.48
N ASP A 342 6.56 -32.41 -7.13
CA ASP A 342 5.32 -31.94 -6.53
C ASP A 342 4.23 -33.03 -6.46
N ILE A 343 4.43 -34.18 -7.12
CA ILE A 343 3.42 -35.22 -7.30
C ILE A 343 3.75 -36.45 -6.45
N SER A 344 2.79 -36.89 -5.66
CA SER A 344 2.87 -38.12 -4.86
C SER A 344 1.75 -39.09 -5.21
N ILE A 345 2.10 -40.37 -5.41
CA ILE A 345 1.18 -41.46 -5.69
C ILE A 345 1.24 -42.47 -4.54
N THR A 346 0.08 -42.85 -4.02
CA THR A 346 -0.06 -43.87 -2.97
C THR A 346 -0.99 -44.96 -3.47
N LEU A 347 -0.46 -46.18 -3.67
CA LEU A 347 -1.27 -47.31 -4.14
C LEU A 347 -2.34 -47.67 -3.10
N ALA A 348 -3.57 -47.88 -3.56
CA ALA A 348 -4.73 -48.17 -2.71
C ALA A 348 -5.16 -49.64 -2.78
N GLU A 349 -4.69 -50.39 -3.78
CA GLU A 349 -4.95 -51.82 -3.91
C GLU A 349 -3.72 -52.63 -4.36
N ASN A 350 -3.81 -53.95 -4.25
CA ASN A 350 -2.84 -54.89 -4.81
C ASN A 350 -3.49 -55.63 -5.99
N PRO A 351 -3.15 -55.28 -7.24
CA PRO A 351 -3.82 -55.82 -8.41
C PRO A 351 -3.54 -57.31 -8.65
N THR A 352 -4.38 -57.97 -9.44
CA THR A 352 -4.27 -59.40 -9.76
C THR A 352 -3.02 -59.78 -10.55
N ALA A 353 -2.45 -58.85 -11.32
CA ALA A 353 -1.16 -58.97 -11.96
C ALA A 353 -0.22 -57.88 -11.41
N ASP A 354 1.03 -58.26 -11.13
CA ASP A 354 2.06 -57.32 -10.68
C ASP A 354 2.24 -56.20 -11.72
N PRO A 355 1.92 -54.94 -11.38
CA PRO A 355 1.96 -53.83 -12.32
C PRO A 355 3.40 -53.39 -12.62
N GLY A 356 4.38 -53.89 -11.84
CA GLY A 356 5.77 -53.48 -11.88
C GLY A 356 5.96 -52.04 -11.39
N ASN A 357 6.97 -51.36 -11.96
CA ASN A 357 7.26 -49.98 -11.57
C ASN A 357 6.09 -49.06 -11.93
N ILE A 358 5.76 -48.16 -11.00
CA ILE A 358 4.82 -47.06 -11.20
C ILE A 358 5.61 -45.78 -11.36
N TRP A 359 5.26 -44.95 -12.34
CA TRP A 359 5.90 -43.65 -12.56
C TRP A 359 4.91 -42.62 -13.07
N VAL A 360 5.28 -41.34 -12.95
CA VAL A 360 4.53 -40.21 -13.49
C VAL A 360 5.25 -39.70 -14.74
N ASP A 361 4.51 -39.42 -15.81
CA ASP A 361 5.02 -38.72 -16.99
C ASP A 361 3.97 -37.80 -17.63
N THR A 362 4.34 -37.17 -18.75
CA THR A 362 3.48 -36.23 -19.51
C THR A 362 2.81 -35.20 -18.58
N ILE A 363 3.62 -34.51 -17.79
CA ILE A 363 3.15 -33.46 -16.89
C ILE A 363 2.92 -32.19 -17.72
N GLY A 364 1.69 -31.69 -17.72
CA GLY A 364 1.29 -30.47 -18.43
C GLY A 364 0.42 -29.59 -17.55
N ALA A 365 -0.11 -28.50 -18.13
CA ALA A 365 -0.80 -27.46 -17.36
C ALA A 365 -2.14 -27.87 -16.72
N ALA A 366 -2.76 -28.95 -17.19
CA ALA A 366 -4.04 -29.42 -16.65
C ALA A 366 -3.97 -30.87 -16.12
N ASN A 367 -3.00 -31.65 -16.60
CA ASN A 367 -2.97 -33.09 -16.44
C ASN A 367 -1.56 -33.61 -16.17
N PHE A 368 -1.47 -34.75 -15.48
CA PHE A 368 -0.30 -35.64 -15.51
C PHE A 368 -0.75 -37.08 -15.79
N THR A 369 0.15 -37.93 -16.25
CA THR A 369 -0.14 -39.35 -16.52
C THR A 369 0.54 -40.24 -15.50
N VAL A 370 -0.21 -41.14 -14.88
CA VAL A 370 0.34 -42.22 -14.04
C VAL A 370 0.43 -43.47 -14.90
N ARG A 371 1.59 -44.13 -14.88
CA ARG A 371 1.83 -45.34 -15.67
C ARG A 371 2.29 -46.50 -14.82
N CYS A 372 2.01 -47.69 -15.32
CA CYS A 372 2.59 -48.94 -14.84
C CYS A 372 3.30 -49.68 -15.98
N ARG A 373 4.20 -50.60 -15.62
CA ARG A 373 4.97 -51.38 -16.61
C ARG A 373 4.11 -52.45 -17.26
N VAL A 374 3.24 -53.08 -16.49
CA VAL A 374 2.41 -54.21 -16.89
C VAL A 374 0.95 -53.91 -16.52
N ASN A 375 0.03 -54.32 -17.39
CA ASN A 375 -1.40 -54.23 -17.15
C ASN A 375 -1.76 -54.91 -15.81
N PRO A 376 -2.53 -54.25 -14.91
CA PRO A 376 -2.84 -54.76 -13.57
C PRO A 376 -3.73 -56.02 -13.54
N GLY A 377 -4.22 -56.46 -14.70
CA GLY A 377 -5.09 -57.62 -14.81
C GLY A 377 -6.54 -57.26 -14.55
N VAL A 378 -7.32 -58.16 -13.94
CA VAL A 378 -8.78 -58.06 -13.86
C VAL A 378 -9.26 -57.07 -12.77
N SER A 379 -8.52 -56.96 -11.67
CA SER A 379 -8.67 -55.84 -10.74
C SER A 379 -7.80 -54.71 -11.26
N ASN A 380 -8.32 -53.50 -11.33
CA ASN A 380 -7.57 -52.31 -11.75
C ASN A 380 -6.33 -52.10 -10.85
N LEU A 381 -5.61 -50.99 -11.07
CA LEU A 381 -4.69 -50.45 -10.08
C LEU A 381 -5.21 -49.09 -9.60
N ASP A 382 -5.93 -49.10 -8.50
CA ASP A 382 -6.41 -47.94 -7.77
C ASP A 382 -5.29 -47.29 -6.96
N PHE A 383 -5.27 -45.95 -6.94
CA PHE A 383 -4.31 -45.16 -6.18
C PHE A 383 -4.92 -43.84 -5.72
N GLY A 384 -4.41 -43.32 -4.60
CA GLY A 384 -4.55 -41.92 -4.21
C GLY A 384 -3.43 -41.09 -4.82
N TRP A 385 -3.72 -39.85 -5.16
CA TRP A 385 -2.73 -38.87 -5.60
C TRP A 385 -2.87 -37.57 -4.80
N ARG A 386 -1.73 -36.92 -4.56
CA ARG A 386 -1.65 -35.55 -4.07
C ARG A 386 -0.63 -34.80 -4.90
N VAL A 387 -1.01 -33.61 -5.32
CA VAL A 387 -0.11 -32.65 -5.96
C VAL A 387 -0.11 -31.36 -5.14
N ALA A 388 1.08 -30.85 -4.84
CA ALA A 388 1.25 -29.56 -4.19
C ALA A 388 2.39 -28.85 -4.90
N ALA A 389 2.05 -28.08 -5.94
CA ALA A 389 3.02 -27.34 -6.70
C ALA A 389 3.55 -26.21 -5.81
N LEU A 390 4.80 -26.33 -5.38
CA LEU A 390 5.53 -25.14 -4.98
C LEU A 390 5.74 -24.35 -6.25
N TYR A 391 4.92 -23.33 -6.48
CA TYR A 391 5.14 -22.44 -7.61
C TYR A 391 6.48 -21.76 -7.38
N PRO A 392 7.55 -22.17 -8.08
CA PRO A 392 8.79 -21.44 -7.99
C PRO A 392 8.51 -20.11 -8.67
#